data_AF-A0A928BAW5-F1
#
_entry.id   AF-A0A928BAW5-F1
#
_cell.length_a   1.000
_cell.length_b   1.000
_cell.length_c   1.000
_cell.angle_alpha   90.00
_cell.angle_beta   90.00
_cell.angle_gamma   90.00
#
_symmetry.space_group_name_H-M   'P 1'
#
loop_
_entity.id
_entity.type
_entity.pdbx_description
1 polymer ?
#
loop_
_entity_poly.entity_id
_entity_poly.type
_entity_poly.pdbx_seq_one_letter_code
_entity_poly.pdbx_strand_id
1 'polypeptide(L)'
;MKKLLFFLTLSLFFLLMKCVSSYAYCVQDNPDKKEDVDMREKSNPVRSLLLLPEVCHYESGSIITITLNDANAMYDVLIYDSEGLCVMSDIFIANGITQTYRIASLGSGLYTIVIVNNYREFEGAFVHFN
;
A
#
# COMPACT_ATOMS: atom_id res chain seq x y z
N MET A 1 -51.06 19.62 -21.53
CA MET A 1 -50.32 18.38 -21.21
C MET A 1 -48.86 18.35 -21.70
N LYS A 2 -48.52 18.89 -22.89
CA LYS A 2 -47.14 18.87 -23.43
C LYS A 2 -46.08 19.63 -22.58
N LYS A 3 -46.46 20.72 -21.90
CA LYS A 3 -45.53 21.52 -21.07
C LYS A 3 -45.06 20.76 -19.82
N LEU A 4 -45.91 19.95 -19.20
CA LEU A 4 -45.58 19.22 -17.97
C LEU A 4 -44.56 18.10 -18.22
N LEU A 5 -44.69 17.41 -19.36
CA LEU A 5 -43.74 16.36 -19.77
C LEU A 5 -42.33 16.94 -20.01
N PHE A 6 -42.24 18.15 -20.58
CA PHE A 6 -40.97 18.84 -20.83
C PHE A 6 -40.23 19.19 -19.53
N PHE A 7 -40.93 19.65 -18.49
CA PHE A 7 -40.31 19.95 -17.19
C PHE A 7 -39.83 18.69 -16.46
N LEU A 8 -40.57 17.58 -16.58
CA LEU A 8 -40.16 16.28 -16.03
C LEU A 8 -38.88 15.75 -16.69
N THR A 9 -38.79 15.83 -18.02
CA THR A 9 -37.59 15.37 -18.74
C THR A 9 -36.37 16.24 -18.46
N LEU A 10 -36.56 17.55 -18.31
CA LEU A 10 -35.48 18.49 -18.02
C LEU A 10 -34.95 18.31 -16.59
N SER A 11 -35.83 18.10 -15.62
CA SER A 11 -35.45 17.82 -14.23
C SER A 11 -34.65 16.50 -14.11
N LEU A 12 -35.09 15.45 -14.82
CA LEU A 12 -34.38 14.17 -14.86
C LEU A 12 -32.99 14.31 -15.48
N PHE A 13 -32.85 15.11 -16.54
CA PHE A 13 -31.56 15.39 -17.17
C PHE A 13 -30.58 16.12 -16.22
N PHE A 14 -31.06 17.12 -15.48
CA PHE A 14 -30.23 17.82 -14.48
C PHE A 14 -29.85 16.92 -13.29
N LEU A 15 -30.74 16.00 -12.89
CA LEU A 15 -30.44 15.02 -11.84
C LEU A 15 -29.35 14.03 -12.30
N LEU A 16 -29.44 13.55 -13.54
CA LEU A 16 -28.44 12.67 -14.14
C LEU A 16 -27.08 13.38 -14.29
N MET A 17 -27.07 14.66 -14.68
CA MET A 17 -25.82 15.45 -14.78
C MET A 17 -25.12 15.63 -13.42
N LYS A 18 -25.86 15.76 -12.31
CA LYS A 18 -25.27 15.79 -10.96
C LYS A 18 -24.72 14.43 -10.51
N CYS A 19 -25.33 13.34 -10.93
CA CYS A 19 -24.76 12.01 -10.71
C CYS A 19 -23.44 11.86 -11.47
N VAL A 20 -23.38 12.24 -12.75
CA VAL A 20 -22.15 12.10 -13.56
C VAL A 20 -21.01 12.99 -13.02
N SER A 21 -21.28 14.18 -12.50
CA SER A 21 -20.22 15.02 -11.90
C SER A 21 -19.66 14.44 -10.59
N SER A 22 -20.47 13.69 -9.84
CA SER A 22 -20.02 13.03 -8.59
C SER A 22 -19.13 11.82 -8.87
N TYR A 23 -19.31 11.14 -10.00
CA TYR A 23 -18.39 10.10 -10.48
C TYR A 23 -17.16 10.66 -11.22
N ALA A 24 -17.22 11.89 -11.73
CA ALA A 24 -16.08 12.52 -12.40
C ALA A 24 -15.06 13.12 -11.43
N TYR A 25 -15.45 13.39 -10.18
CA TYR A 25 -14.55 13.97 -9.17
C TYR A 25 -13.72 12.94 -8.38
N CYS A 26 -13.97 11.64 -8.56
CA CYS A 26 -13.11 10.59 -8.01
C CYS A 26 -12.01 10.13 -8.99
N VAL A 27 -11.87 10.79 -10.15
CA VAL A 27 -10.82 10.47 -11.14
C VAL A 27 -9.90 11.69 -11.31
N GLN A 28 -9.35 12.15 -10.20
CA GLN A 28 -8.14 12.98 -10.23
C GLN A 28 -7.25 12.67 -9.03
N ASP A 29 -7.12 11.38 -8.71
CA ASP A 29 -6.01 10.90 -7.90
C ASP A 29 -4.81 10.68 -8.81
N ASN A 30 -3.68 11.21 -8.37
CA ASN A 30 -2.39 11.04 -9.02
C ASN A 30 -2.14 9.52 -9.18
N PRO A 31 -2.04 8.97 -10.41
CA PRO A 31 -1.80 7.55 -10.56
C PRO A 31 -0.44 7.26 -9.96
N ASP A 32 -0.46 6.57 -8.81
CA ASP A 32 0.68 6.02 -8.11
C ASP A 32 1.63 7.02 -7.45
N LYS A 33 1.17 7.69 -6.37
CA LYS A 33 2.12 8.20 -5.36
C LYS A 33 2.83 6.99 -4.72
N LYS A 34 3.99 6.66 -5.28
CA LYS A 34 4.94 5.67 -4.77
C LYS A 34 5.85 6.35 -3.75
N GLU A 35 5.91 5.79 -2.56
CA GLU A 35 6.86 6.18 -1.53
C GLU A 35 7.82 5.02 -1.26
N ASP A 36 9.12 5.30 -1.33
CA ASP A 36 10.12 4.33 -0.89
C ASP A 36 10.15 4.32 0.64
N VAL A 37 10.11 3.13 1.22
CA VAL A 37 10.22 2.96 2.67
C VAL A 37 11.70 2.84 3.02
N ASP A 38 12.21 3.77 3.83
CA ASP A 38 13.61 3.75 4.29
C ASP A 38 13.83 2.57 5.23
N MET A 39 14.46 1.52 4.71
CA MET A 39 14.73 0.29 5.45
C MET A 39 16.09 0.36 6.14
N ARG A 40 16.15 -0.09 7.40
CA ARG A 40 17.37 -0.15 8.20
C ARG A 40 17.56 -1.54 8.75
N GLU A 41 18.80 -2.03 8.73
CA GLU A 41 19.15 -3.29 9.39
C GLU A 41 19.33 -3.08 10.90
N LYS A 42 18.65 -3.90 11.72
CA LYS A 42 18.75 -3.89 13.19
C LYS A 42 19.74 -4.92 13.73
N SER A 43 20.07 -5.95 12.96
CA SER A 43 21.04 -6.99 13.31
C SER A 43 22.48 -6.47 13.26
N ASN A 44 23.34 -6.97 14.17
CA ASN A 44 24.78 -6.65 14.17
C ASN A 44 25.44 -7.30 12.93
N PRO A 45 25.97 -6.52 11.97
CA PRO A 45 26.44 -7.09 10.71
C PRO A 45 27.72 -7.89 10.91
N VAL A 46 27.64 -9.21 10.74
CA VAL A 46 28.82 -10.05 10.51
C VAL A 46 29.27 -9.77 9.08
N ARG A 47 30.11 -8.74 8.90
CA ARG A 47 30.79 -8.32 7.64
C ARG A 47 30.20 -8.96 6.38
N SER A 48 29.17 -8.36 5.81
CA SER A 48 28.71 -8.73 4.47
C SER A 48 28.32 -7.48 3.70
N LEU A 49 28.72 -7.42 2.42
CA LEU A 49 28.30 -6.42 1.45
C LEU A 49 26.84 -6.71 1.11
N LEU A 50 25.92 -6.34 2.02
CA LEU A 50 24.51 -6.69 1.89
C LEU A 50 23.69 -5.55 1.31
N LEU A 51 22.80 -5.93 0.40
CA LEU A 51 21.75 -5.07 -0.15
C LEU A 51 20.58 -5.08 0.84
N LEU A 52 20.13 -3.89 1.23
CA LEU A 52 18.89 -3.71 1.99
C LEU A 52 17.69 -4.16 1.14
N PRO A 53 16.60 -4.64 1.77
CA PRO A 53 15.35 -4.85 1.04
C PRO A 53 14.87 -3.55 0.41
N GLU A 54 14.38 -3.63 -0.83
CA GLU A 54 13.67 -2.52 -1.46
C GLU A 54 12.19 -2.66 -1.10
N VAL A 55 11.66 -1.68 -0.37
CA VAL A 55 10.25 -1.65 0.03
C VAL A 55 9.61 -0.38 -0.50
N CYS A 56 8.46 -0.52 -1.15
CA CYS A 56 7.71 0.63 -1.66
C CYS A 56 6.25 0.53 -1.26
N HIS A 57 5.65 1.67 -0.92
CA HIS A 57 4.25 1.81 -0.60
C HIS A 57 3.55 2.65 -1.68
N TYR A 58 2.40 2.17 -2.13
CA TYR A 58 1.57 2.80 -3.15
C TYR A 58 0.24 3.17 -2.51
N GLU A 59 -0.02 4.47 -2.31
CA GLU A 59 -1.23 4.96 -1.62
C GLU A 59 -2.49 4.59 -2.40
N SER A 60 -2.58 4.95 -3.69
CA SER A 60 -3.78 4.76 -4.53
C SER A 60 -4.20 3.28 -4.68
N GLY A 61 -3.23 2.36 -4.61
CA GLY A 61 -3.49 0.92 -4.66
C GLY A 61 -3.68 0.27 -3.29
N SER A 62 -3.35 0.99 -2.20
CA SER A 62 -3.14 0.40 -0.87
C SER A 62 -2.26 -0.86 -0.97
N ILE A 63 -1.10 -0.70 -1.60
CA ILE A 63 -0.18 -1.80 -1.91
C ILE A 63 1.18 -1.54 -1.28
N ILE A 64 1.79 -2.60 -0.74
CA ILE A 64 3.22 -2.62 -0.43
C ILE A 64 3.89 -3.64 -1.33
N THR A 65 5.03 -3.27 -1.88
CA THR A 65 5.92 -4.18 -2.60
C THR A 65 7.22 -4.35 -1.84
N ILE A 66 7.71 -5.59 -1.78
CA ILE A 66 8.98 -5.95 -1.13
C ILE A 66 9.83 -6.72 -2.13
N THR A 67 11.06 -6.27 -2.37
CA THR A 67 12.03 -6.98 -3.20
C THR A 67 13.27 -7.29 -2.38
N LEU A 68 13.66 -8.56 -2.39
CA LEU A 68 14.89 -9.07 -1.77
C LEU A 68 15.64 -9.91 -2.79
N ASN A 69 16.92 -9.60 -2.95
CA ASN A 69 17.80 -10.26 -3.92
C ASN A 69 18.60 -11.43 -3.31
N ASP A 70 18.29 -11.83 -2.07
CA ASP A 70 18.88 -13.02 -1.47
C ASP A 70 18.31 -14.27 -2.15
N ALA A 71 19.17 -15.15 -2.65
CA ALA A 71 18.72 -16.40 -3.26
C ALA A 71 18.27 -17.43 -2.21
N ASN A 72 17.02 -17.89 -2.33
CA ASN A 72 16.36 -18.94 -1.55
C ASN A 72 16.29 -18.72 -0.03
N ALA A 73 16.36 -17.46 0.44
CA ALA A 73 16.21 -17.16 1.85
C ALA A 73 14.73 -16.96 2.22
N MET A 74 14.26 -17.60 3.29
CA MET A 74 12.91 -17.39 3.81
C MET A 74 12.92 -16.22 4.80
N TYR A 75 11.93 -15.34 4.70
CA TYR A 75 11.73 -14.18 5.54
C TYR A 75 10.30 -14.14 6.05
N ASP A 76 10.13 -13.80 7.33
CA ASP A 76 8.85 -13.37 7.87
C ASP A 76 8.69 -11.87 7.60
N VAL A 77 7.52 -11.48 7.10
CA VAL A 77 7.11 -10.11 6.87
C VAL A 77 6.01 -9.77 7.87
N LEU A 78 6.25 -8.78 8.72
CA LEU A 78 5.35 -8.37 9.79
C LEU A 78 5.04 -6.88 9.62
N ILE A 79 3.78 -6.49 9.77
CA ILE A 79 3.37 -5.09 9.85
C ILE A 79 2.74 -4.84 11.21
N TYR A 80 3.24 -3.82 11.90
CA TYR A 80 2.76 -3.35 13.18
C TYR A 80 2.09 -1.99 13.03
N ASP A 81 1.01 -1.76 13.78
CA ASP A 81 0.44 -0.42 13.95
C ASP A 81 1.24 0.42 14.96
N SER A 82 0.81 1.67 15.19
CA SER A 82 1.48 2.60 16.11
C SER A 82 1.43 2.17 17.58
N GLU A 83 0.53 1.25 17.94
CA GLU A 83 0.41 0.69 19.30
C GLU A 83 1.25 -0.58 19.47
N GLY A 84 1.95 -1.02 18.40
CA GLY A 84 2.78 -2.21 18.39
C GLY A 84 1.99 -3.52 18.21
N LEU A 85 0.74 -3.46 17.75
CA LEU A 85 -0.04 -4.65 17.42
C LEU A 85 0.34 -5.13 16.01
N CYS A 86 0.62 -6.43 15.87
CA CYS A 86 0.86 -7.05 14.56
C CYS A 86 -0.46 -7.16 13.79
N VAL A 87 -0.62 -6.36 12.73
CA VAL A 87 -1.84 -6.28 11.90
C VAL A 87 -1.75 -7.08 10.61
N MET A 88 -0.53 -7.43 10.17
CA MET A 88 -0.30 -8.31 9.03
C MET A 88 0.93 -9.17 9.29
N SER A 89 0.89 -10.44 8.89
CA SER A 89 2.04 -11.33 8.91
C SER A 89 2.00 -12.26 7.70
N ASP A 90 3.14 -12.49 7.05
CA ASP A 90 3.28 -13.45 5.97
C ASP A 90 4.70 -14.03 5.91
N ILE A 91 4.88 -15.10 5.14
CA ILE A 91 6.18 -15.72 4.88
C ILE A 91 6.52 -15.57 3.40
N PHE A 92 7.69 -15.02 3.12
CA PHE A 92 8.19 -14.75 1.78
C PHE A 92 9.52 -15.47 1.53
N ILE A 93 9.66 -16.12 0.37
CA ILE A 93 10.92 -16.74 -0.06
C ILE A 93 11.60 -15.77 -1.04
N ALA A 94 12.67 -15.15 -0.58
CA ALA A 94 13.54 -14.31 -1.40
C ALA A 94 14.17 -15.15 -2.51
N ASN A 95 13.97 -14.70 -3.75
CA ASN A 95 14.51 -15.32 -4.96
C ASN A 95 14.69 -14.27 -6.07
N GLY A 96 14.97 -13.01 -5.69
CA GLY A 96 15.00 -11.89 -6.63
C GLY A 96 13.63 -11.54 -7.21
N ILE A 97 12.55 -11.94 -6.53
CA ILE A 97 11.16 -11.68 -6.91
C ILE A 97 10.62 -10.57 -6.01
N THR A 98 9.85 -9.67 -6.60
CA THR A 98 9.05 -8.68 -5.87
C THR A 98 7.74 -9.30 -5.40
N GLN A 99 7.51 -9.28 -4.10
CA GLN A 99 6.24 -9.69 -3.49
C GLN A 99 5.33 -8.47 -3.29
N THR A 100 4.04 -8.67 -3.55
CA THR A 100 3.03 -7.61 -3.47
C THR A 100 1.98 -7.94 -2.42
N TYR A 101 1.74 -7.00 -1.51
CA TYR A 101 0.78 -7.10 -0.42
C TYR A 101 -0.31 -6.05 -0.60
N ARG A 102 -1.58 -6.46 -0.51
CA ARG A 102 -2.70 -5.52 -0.42
C ARG A 102 -2.98 -5.20 1.04
N ILE A 103 -2.99 -3.92 1.37
CA ILE A 103 -3.21 -3.41 2.73
C ILE A 103 -4.45 -2.52 2.84
N ALA A 104 -5.36 -2.55 1.85
CA ALA A 104 -6.58 -1.74 1.85
C ALA A 104 -7.51 -1.99 3.06
N SER A 105 -7.38 -3.15 3.72
CA SER A 105 -8.11 -3.47 4.95
C SER A 105 -7.53 -2.80 6.20
N LEU A 106 -6.31 -2.24 6.12
CA LEU A 106 -5.71 -1.49 7.20
C LEU A 106 -6.35 -0.09 7.26
N GLY A 107 -6.49 0.45 8.47
CA GLY A 107 -6.96 1.83 8.64
C GLY A 107 -5.89 2.85 8.24
N SER A 108 -6.26 4.12 8.12
CA SER A 108 -5.27 5.18 7.97
C SER A 108 -4.41 5.29 9.24
N GLY A 109 -3.08 5.35 9.11
CA GLY A 109 -2.18 5.36 10.27
C GLY A 109 -0.70 5.28 9.92
N LEU A 110 0.14 5.37 10.96
CA LEU A 110 1.57 5.07 10.89
C LEU A 110 1.78 3.58 11.15
N TYR A 111 2.55 2.94 10.29
CA TYR A 111 2.85 1.52 10.37
C TYR A 111 4.35 1.28 10.32
N THR A 112 4.77 0.22 10.99
CA THR A 112 6.14 -0.30 10.94
C THR A 112 6.13 -1.63 10.22
N ILE A 113 6.96 -1.76 9.18
CA ILE A 113 7.21 -3.04 8.52
C ILE A 113 8.52 -3.63 9.03
N VAL A 114 8.47 -4.88 9.44
CA VAL A 114 9.61 -5.67 9.89
C VAL A 114 9.77 -6.86 8.97
N ILE A 115 10.97 -7.05 8.44
CA ILE A 115 11.33 -8.18 7.59
C ILE A 115 12.46 -8.93 8.29
N VAL A 116 12.22 -10.17 8.70
CA VAL A 116 13.14 -10.89 9.57
C VAL A 116 13.38 -12.31 9.07
N ASN A 117 14.59 -12.81 9.26
CA ASN A 117 14.90 -14.23 9.15
C ASN A 117 15.86 -14.64 10.27
N ASN A 118 16.35 -15.88 10.22
CA ASN A 118 17.25 -16.44 11.24
C ASN A 118 18.55 -15.66 11.46
N TYR A 119 18.91 -14.76 10.55
CA TYR A 119 20.20 -14.06 10.57
C TYR A 119 20.06 -12.54 10.65
N ARG A 120 18.95 -11.99 10.16
CA ARG A 120 18.81 -10.56 9.90
C ARG A 120 17.42 -10.06 10.21
N GLU A 121 17.36 -8.81 10.64
CA GLU A 121 16.14 -8.08 10.89
C GLU A 121 16.26 -6.71 10.23
N PHE A 122 15.27 -6.37 9.41
CA PHE A 122 15.14 -5.07 8.76
C PHE A 122 13.85 -4.40 9.22
N GLU A 123 13.90 -3.09 9.39
CA GLU A 123 12.75 -2.30 9.80
C GLU A 123 12.63 -1.03 8.96
N GLY A 124 11.39 -0.69 8.61
CA GLY A 124 11.03 0.59 8.00
C GLY A 124 9.68 1.06 8.50
N ALA A 125 9.39 2.35 8.33
CA ALA A 125 8.12 2.96 8.70
C ALA A 125 7.48 3.66 7.51
N PHE A 126 6.15 3.57 7.39
CA PHE A 126 5.38 4.20 6.33
C PHE A 126 4.04 4.69 6.85
N VAL A 127 3.47 5.70 6.20
CA VAL A 127 2.15 6.22 6.53
C VAL A 127 1.16 5.73 5.48
N HIS A 128 0.06 5.16 5.92
CA HIS A 128 -1.01 4.73 5.04
C HIS A 128 -2.24 5.60 5.21
N PHE A 129 -2.82 6.03 4.10
CA PHE A 129 -4.12 6.69 4.02
C PHE A 129 -5.04 5.82 3.16
N ASN A 130 -6.27 5.63 3.64
CA ASN A 130 -7.35 4.91 2.96
C ASN A 130 -8.33 5.90 2.32
#